data_AF-A0A2G8L0K1-F1
#
_entry.id   AF-A0A2G8L0K1-F1
#
_cell.length_a   1.000
_cell.length_b   1.000
_cell.length_c   1.000
_cell.angle_alpha   90.00
_cell.angle_beta   90.00
_cell.angle_gamma   90.00
#
_symmetry.space_group_name_H-M   'P 1'
#
loop_
_entity.id
_entity.type
_entity.pdbx_description
1 polymer ?
#
loop_
_entity_poly.entity_id
_entity_poly.type
_entity_poly.pdbx_seq_one_letter_code
_entity_poly.pdbx_strand_id
1 'polypeptide(L)'
;MVSTLSSPSAMNGFDAAREYDFSEEEERAKATYQDSDEDTEDASETDAAKLEEEYTEMKEQIYKEKLTMLKKQLQQVIDGSHPELLRKIKKLEQQGKDRMRLAEVTKNAELECVEHHYIRERKEAAEEFEQKKIDLKEHLINELEDRRRNIENEGLSLDLNGGDFFEVKPVNTRKLRRRPNEPLPMPEKRRKASPYILENHEN
;
A
#
# COMPACT_ATOMS: atom_id res chain seq x y z
N MET A 1 1.65 0.07 4.53
CA MET A 1 2.74 0.74 3.79
C MET A 1 2.76 0.15 2.40
N VAL A 2 2.47 0.95 1.37
CA VAL A 2 2.34 0.48 -0.02
C VAL A 2 3.67 0.74 -0.72
N SER A 3 4.50 -0.28 -0.90
CA SER A 3 5.79 -0.17 -1.58
C SER A 3 5.60 -0.32 -3.09
N THR A 4 5.57 0.79 -3.81
CA THR A 4 5.57 0.82 -5.27
C THR A 4 6.99 0.51 -5.78
N LEU A 5 7.16 -0.66 -6.40
CA LEU A 5 8.38 -1.07 -7.08
C LEU A 5 8.57 -0.25 -8.37
N SER A 6 9.54 0.67 -8.35
CA SER A 6 10.03 1.37 -9.53
C SER A 6 10.93 0.43 -10.34
N SER A 7 10.59 0.18 -11.60
CA SER A 7 11.44 -0.56 -12.55
C SER A 7 12.22 0.41 -13.45
N PRO A 8 13.42 0.04 -13.91
CA PRO A 8 14.41 0.98 -14.41
C PRO A 8 14.20 1.35 -15.89
N SER A 9 14.30 2.65 -16.18
CA SER A 9 14.29 3.20 -17.52
C SER A 9 15.52 2.72 -18.31
N ALA A 10 15.28 2.17 -19.51
CA ALA A 10 16.29 1.64 -20.41
C ALA A 10 17.17 2.77 -20.97
N MET A 11 18.46 2.77 -20.62
CA MET A 11 19.48 3.56 -21.31
C MET A 11 20.09 2.70 -22.43
N ASN A 12 19.52 2.79 -23.63
CA ASN A 12 20.18 2.36 -24.86
C ASN A 12 20.24 3.58 -25.80
N GLY A 13 21.18 4.49 -25.52
CA GLY A 13 21.59 5.53 -26.46
C GLY A 13 22.55 4.91 -27.47
N PHE A 14 22.01 4.41 -28.58
CA PHE A 14 22.82 4.10 -29.76
C PHE A 14 22.90 5.39 -30.58
N ASP A 15 23.99 6.13 -30.39
CA ASP A 15 24.25 7.40 -31.06
C ASP A 15 24.67 7.12 -32.51
N ALA A 16 23.71 7.19 -33.44
CA ALA A 16 23.87 6.89 -34.85
C ALA A 16 24.35 8.11 -35.67
N ALA A 17 25.02 9.08 -35.02
CA ALA A 17 25.40 10.35 -35.63
C ALA A 17 26.91 10.62 -35.59
N ARG A 18 27.75 9.57 -35.64
CA ARG A 18 29.18 9.76 -35.94
C ARG A 18 29.36 9.91 -37.44
N GLU A 19 29.08 11.14 -37.86
CA GLU A 19 29.48 11.82 -39.08
C GLU A 19 30.76 11.24 -39.68
N TYR A 20 30.63 10.69 -40.88
CA TYR A 20 31.72 10.18 -41.70
C TYR A 20 32.24 11.36 -42.52
N ASP A 21 33.09 12.17 -41.90
CA ASP A 21 33.83 13.24 -42.56
C ASP A 21 34.99 12.60 -43.35
N PHE A 22 34.77 12.38 -44.64
CA PHE A 22 35.73 11.81 -45.58
C PHE A 22 36.08 12.81 -46.70
N SER A 23 35.59 14.06 -46.60
CA SER A 23 35.66 15.03 -47.71
C SER A 23 36.81 16.03 -47.62
N GLU A 24 37.35 16.32 -46.44
CA GLU A 24 38.38 17.37 -46.32
C GLU A 24 39.82 16.89 -46.60
N GLU A 25 40.11 15.59 -46.51
CA GLU A 25 41.49 15.08 -46.67
C GLU A 25 41.90 14.91 -48.15
N GLU A 26 40.93 14.71 -49.05
CA GLU A 26 41.16 14.48 -50.48
C GLU A 26 41.52 15.77 -51.24
N GLU A 27 41.02 16.93 -50.79
CA GLU A 27 41.27 18.22 -51.45
C GLU A 27 42.66 18.80 -51.12
N ARG A 28 43.25 18.43 -49.97
CA ARG A 28 44.54 18.94 -49.52
C ARG A 28 45.74 18.28 -50.23
N ALA A 29 45.55 17.11 -50.81
CA ALA A 29 46.62 16.36 -51.49
C ALA A 29 46.96 16.88 -52.90
N LYS A 30 46.08 17.68 -53.53
CA LYS A 30 46.27 18.19 -54.90
C LYS A 30 47.12 19.47 -55.01
N ALA A 31 47.54 20.08 -53.91
CA ALA A 31 48.10 21.44 -53.93
C ALA A 31 49.64 21.54 -53.91
N THR A 32 50.41 20.44 -53.89
CA THR A 32 51.86 20.49 -53.60
C THR A 32 52.81 19.94 -54.66
N TYR A 33 52.42 19.79 -55.92
CA TYR A 33 53.34 19.35 -56.97
C TYR A 33 53.18 20.16 -58.25
N GLN A 34 53.86 21.32 -58.33
CA GLN A 34 54.08 22.03 -59.60
C GLN A 34 55.43 22.77 -59.54
N ASP A 35 56.52 22.01 -59.56
CA ASP A 35 57.83 22.46 -60.07
C ASP A 35 58.70 21.23 -60.41
N SER A 36 58.21 20.37 -61.30
CA SER A 36 58.91 19.17 -61.76
C SER A 36 59.09 19.24 -63.27
N ASP A 37 60.30 18.94 -63.76
CA ASP A 37 60.68 18.90 -65.18
C ASP A 37 59.65 18.15 -66.04
N GLU A 38 59.20 18.83 -67.11
CA GLU A 38 58.14 18.45 -68.07
C GLU A 38 58.39 17.09 -68.79
N ASP A 39 59.62 16.57 -68.72
CA ASP A 39 60.01 15.25 -69.24
C ASP A 39 59.70 14.07 -68.28
N THR A 40 59.11 14.32 -67.10
CA THR A 40 58.83 13.28 -66.06
C THR A 40 57.33 13.08 -65.75
N GLU A 41 56.44 13.90 -66.30
CA GLU A 41 55.01 13.89 -65.95
C GLU A 41 54.23 12.69 -66.54
N ASP A 42 54.61 12.20 -67.72
CA ASP A 42 53.94 11.04 -68.38
C ASP A 42 54.14 9.72 -67.59
N ALA A 43 55.22 9.63 -66.82
CA ALA A 43 55.51 8.46 -65.98
C ALA A 43 54.70 8.43 -64.66
N SER A 44 54.31 9.59 -64.12
CA SER A 44 53.58 9.67 -62.84
C SER A 44 52.07 9.58 -63.03
N GLU A 45 51.53 10.06 -64.15
CA GLU A 45 50.10 9.97 -64.49
C GLU A 45 49.66 8.51 -64.72
N THR A 46 50.52 7.72 -65.36
CA THR A 46 50.30 6.29 -65.57
C THR A 46 50.34 5.47 -64.27
N ASP A 47 51.11 5.90 -63.27
CA ASP A 47 51.12 5.25 -61.94
C ASP A 47 49.96 5.73 -61.05
N ALA A 48 49.53 6.99 -61.15
CA ALA A 48 48.34 7.50 -60.47
C ALA A 48 47.05 6.79 -60.95
N ALA A 49 46.91 6.57 -62.25
CA ALA A 49 45.77 5.85 -62.82
C ALA A 49 45.70 4.38 -62.35
N LYS A 50 46.85 3.70 -62.24
CA LYS A 50 46.91 2.34 -61.68
C LYS A 50 46.51 2.32 -60.21
N LEU A 51 46.98 3.29 -59.43
CA LEU A 51 46.66 3.39 -58.00
C LEU A 51 45.16 3.63 -57.77
N GLU A 52 44.53 4.42 -58.63
CA GLU A 52 43.08 4.66 -58.61
C GLU A 52 42.29 3.40 -59.00
N GLU A 53 42.75 2.68 -60.03
CA GLU A 53 42.17 1.39 -60.43
C GLU A 53 42.26 0.37 -59.29
N GLU A 54 43.44 0.19 -58.68
CA GLU A 54 43.65 -0.68 -57.50
C GLU A 54 42.77 -0.28 -56.31
N TYR A 55 42.59 1.03 -56.06
CA TYR A 55 41.70 1.52 -55.01
C TYR A 55 40.23 1.17 -55.28
N THR A 56 39.77 1.31 -56.53
CA THR A 56 38.40 0.95 -56.91
C THR A 56 38.15 -0.55 -56.83
N GLU A 57 39.12 -1.37 -57.24
CA GLU A 57 39.07 -2.83 -57.10
C GLU A 57 39.02 -3.26 -55.62
N MET A 58 39.86 -2.66 -54.78
CA MET A 58 39.87 -2.93 -53.34
C MET A 58 38.53 -2.55 -52.70
N LYS A 59 37.96 -1.41 -53.09
CA LYS A 59 36.64 -0.97 -52.63
C LYS A 59 35.55 -1.95 -53.04
N GLU A 60 35.54 -2.40 -54.30
CA GLU A 60 34.57 -3.38 -54.78
C GLU A 60 34.68 -4.72 -54.03
N GLN A 61 35.91 -5.15 -53.73
CA GLN A 61 36.18 -6.35 -52.95
C GLN A 61 35.61 -6.23 -51.52
N ILE A 62 35.83 -5.11 -50.84
CA ILE A 62 35.26 -4.83 -49.52
C ILE A 62 33.72 -4.87 -49.56
N TYR A 63 33.10 -4.31 -50.60
CA TYR A 63 31.65 -4.36 -50.76
C TYR A 63 31.13 -5.79 -50.95
N LYS A 64 31.79 -6.61 -51.78
CA LYS A 64 31.44 -8.02 -52.00
C LYS A 64 31.57 -8.83 -50.70
N GLU A 65 32.63 -8.60 -49.92
CA GLU A 65 32.83 -9.23 -48.62
C GLU A 65 31.75 -8.83 -47.61
N LYS A 66 31.44 -7.53 -47.52
CA LYS A 66 30.38 -7.02 -46.64
C LYS A 66 29.01 -7.58 -47.02
N LEU A 67 28.69 -7.68 -48.30
CA LEU A 67 27.45 -8.29 -48.78
C LEU A 67 27.38 -9.78 -48.39
N THR A 68 28.49 -10.50 -48.54
CA THR A 68 28.58 -11.92 -48.17
C THR A 68 28.41 -12.13 -46.67
N MET A 69 29.04 -11.27 -45.86
CA MET A 69 28.88 -11.28 -44.40
C MET A 69 27.42 -11.03 -43.99
N LEU A 70 26.76 -10.04 -44.58
CA LEU A 70 25.35 -9.72 -44.31
C LEU A 70 24.42 -10.87 -44.72
N LYS A 71 24.64 -11.48 -45.89
CA LYS A 71 23.88 -12.66 -46.33
C LYS A 71 24.05 -13.83 -45.36
N LYS A 72 25.27 -14.06 -44.87
CA LYS A 72 25.55 -15.09 -43.86
C LYS A 72 24.84 -14.80 -42.54
N GLN A 73 24.88 -13.56 -42.06
CA GLN A 73 24.16 -13.16 -40.84
C GLN A 73 22.65 -13.32 -41.00
N LEU A 74 22.10 -12.94 -42.14
CA LEU A 74 20.68 -13.14 -42.46
C LEU A 74 20.31 -14.62 -42.41
N GLN A 75 21.13 -15.48 -43.04
CA GLN A 75 20.91 -16.92 -43.01
C GLN A 75 20.99 -17.47 -41.58
N GLN A 76 21.96 -17.03 -40.77
CA GLN A 76 22.06 -17.42 -39.36
C GLN A 76 20.83 -16.99 -38.55
N VAL A 77 20.22 -15.85 -38.85
CA VAL A 77 18.98 -15.42 -38.19
C VAL A 77 17.81 -16.30 -38.62
N ILE A 78 17.68 -16.61 -39.91
CA ILE A 78 16.64 -17.49 -40.45
C ILE A 78 16.75 -18.89 -39.83
N ASP A 79 17.96 -19.42 -39.73
CA ASP A 79 18.24 -20.74 -39.14
C ASP A 79 18.18 -20.72 -37.60
N GLY A 80 17.97 -19.55 -36.99
CA GLY A 80 17.95 -19.37 -35.53
C GLY A 80 19.30 -19.55 -34.85
N SER A 81 20.41 -19.65 -35.60
CA SER A 81 21.77 -19.87 -35.10
C SER A 81 22.54 -18.56 -34.81
N HIS A 82 21.94 -17.40 -35.10
CA HIS A 82 22.60 -16.12 -34.90
C HIS A 82 22.97 -15.89 -33.41
N PRO A 83 24.24 -15.59 -33.08
CA PRO A 83 24.73 -15.58 -31.70
C PRO A 83 24.01 -14.56 -30.80
N GLU A 84 23.67 -13.38 -31.34
CA GLU A 84 22.93 -12.36 -30.60
C GLU A 84 21.49 -12.80 -30.28
N LEU A 85 20.85 -13.54 -31.19
CA LEU A 85 19.50 -14.06 -31.00
C LEU A 85 19.51 -15.10 -29.88
N LEU A 86 20.43 -16.07 -29.96
CA LEU A 86 20.61 -17.09 -28.94
C LEU A 86 20.90 -16.48 -27.56
N ARG A 87 21.72 -15.42 -27.50
CA ARG A 87 22.00 -14.72 -26.24
C ARG A 87 20.72 -14.07 -25.66
N LYS A 88 19.88 -13.46 -26.49
CA LYS A 88 18.60 -12.88 -26.07
C LYS A 88 17.63 -13.96 -25.58
N ILE A 89 17.52 -15.07 -26.30
CA ILE A 89 16.68 -16.21 -25.91
C ILE A 89 17.11 -16.74 -24.54
N LYS A 90 18.40 -17.05 -24.35
CA LYS A 90 18.93 -17.53 -23.07
C LYS A 90 18.66 -16.56 -21.92
N LYS A 91 18.74 -15.24 -22.17
CA LYS A 91 18.41 -14.21 -21.18
C LYS A 91 16.93 -14.25 -20.81
N LEU A 92 16.03 -14.37 -21.80
CA LEU A 92 14.58 -14.47 -21.56
C LEU A 92 14.22 -15.75 -20.80
N GLU A 93 14.82 -16.88 -21.15
CA GLU A 93 14.63 -18.15 -20.43
C GLU A 93 15.06 -18.03 -18.97
N GLN A 94 16.21 -17.40 -18.71
CA GLN A 94 16.68 -17.17 -17.35
C GLN A 94 15.71 -16.26 -16.58
N GLN A 95 15.27 -15.16 -17.18
CA GLN A 95 14.27 -14.27 -16.58
C GLN A 95 12.94 -15.00 -16.29
N GLY A 96 12.51 -15.90 -17.17
CA GLY A 96 11.34 -16.74 -16.95
C GLY A 96 11.52 -17.65 -15.73
N LYS A 97 12.66 -18.34 -15.64
CA LYS A 97 13.00 -19.19 -14.48
C LYS A 97 13.06 -18.38 -13.19
N ASP A 98 13.61 -17.17 -13.23
CA ASP A 98 13.71 -16.29 -12.07
C ASP A 98 12.31 -15.83 -11.61
N ARG A 99 11.44 -15.45 -12.55
CA ARG A 99 10.04 -15.09 -12.26
C ARG A 99 9.26 -16.25 -11.63
N MET A 100 9.43 -17.47 -12.13
CA MET A 100 8.78 -18.65 -11.56
C MET A 100 9.25 -18.92 -10.13
N ARG A 101 10.57 -18.86 -9.89
CA ARG A 101 11.14 -19.03 -8.54
C ARG A 101 10.64 -17.94 -7.59
N LEU A 102 10.61 -16.69 -8.04
CA LEU A 102 10.10 -15.59 -7.23
C LEU A 102 8.63 -15.79 -6.87
N ALA A 103 7.80 -16.17 -7.84
CA ALA A 103 6.37 -16.43 -7.62
C ALA A 103 6.15 -17.56 -6.60
N GLU A 104 6.96 -18.63 -6.67
CA GLU A 104 6.89 -19.73 -5.71
C GLU A 104 7.28 -19.29 -4.29
N VAL A 105 8.36 -18.52 -4.15
CA VAL A 105 8.78 -17.96 -2.85
C VAL A 105 7.71 -17.03 -2.29
N THR A 106 7.14 -16.14 -3.10
CA THR A 106 6.06 -15.24 -2.68
C THR A 106 4.84 -16.01 -2.21
N LYS A 107 4.40 -17.01 -2.99
CA LYS A 107 3.27 -17.87 -2.60
C LYS A 107 3.52 -18.55 -1.24
N ASN A 108 4.71 -19.12 -1.04
CA ASN A 108 5.03 -19.80 0.21
C ASN A 108 5.06 -18.83 1.41
N ALA A 109 5.62 -17.62 1.22
CA ALA A 109 5.63 -16.59 2.25
C ALA A 109 4.22 -16.08 2.59
N GLU A 110 3.34 -15.94 1.60
CA GLU A 110 1.94 -15.57 1.81
C GLU A 110 1.18 -16.65 2.60
N LEU A 111 1.38 -17.92 2.27
CA LEU A 111 0.79 -19.04 3.00
C LEU A 111 1.27 -19.08 4.46
N GLU A 112 2.57 -18.91 4.70
CA GLU A 112 3.13 -18.85 6.05
C GLU A 112 2.57 -17.67 6.85
N CYS A 113 2.42 -16.50 6.20
CA CYS A 113 1.80 -15.33 6.81
C CYS A 113 0.36 -15.63 7.25
N VAL A 114 -0.45 -16.20 6.35
CA VAL A 114 -1.84 -16.57 6.68
C VAL A 114 -1.89 -17.56 7.84
N GLU A 115 -1.03 -18.58 7.86
CA GLU A 115 -0.96 -19.55 8.95
C GLU A 115 -0.59 -18.89 10.29
N HIS A 116 0.42 -18.02 10.29
CA HIS A 116 0.79 -17.26 11.49
C HIS A 116 -0.32 -16.36 12.00
N HIS A 117 -1.02 -15.67 11.08
CA HIS A 117 -2.19 -14.87 11.42
C HIS A 117 -3.30 -15.72 12.05
N TYR A 118 -3.59 -16.88 11.46
CA TYR A 118 -4.60 -17.82 11.98
C TYR A 118 -4.25 -18.34 13.38
N ILE A 119 -3.01 -18.78 13.60
CA ILE A 119 -2.55 -19.28 14.90
C ILE A 119 -2.65 -18.18 15.96
N ARG A 120 -2.19 -16.97 15.62
CA ARG A 120 -2.23 -15.83 16.54
C ARG A 120 -3.66 -15.47 16.91
N GLU A 121 -4.54 -15.31 15.92
CA GLU A 121 -5.96 -14.98 16.13
C GLU A 121 -6.64 -16.02 17.02
N ARG A 122 -6.40 -17.31 16.79
CA ARG A 122 -6.95 -18.38 17.63
C ARG A 122 -6.48 -18.31 19.08
N LYS A 123 -5.21 -17.97 19.29
CA LYS A 123 -4.65 -17.82 20.62
C LYS A 123 -5.25 -16.60 21.32
N GLU A 124 -5.29 -15.46 20.65
CA GLU A 124 -5.85 -14.21 21.16
C GLU A 124 -7.34 -14.37 21.52
N ALA A 125 -8.14 -15.02 20.65
CA ALA A 125 -9.54 -15.30 20.94
C ALA A 125 -9.75 -16.21 22.17
N ALA A 126 -8.86 -17.19 22.37
CA ALA A 126 -8.91 -18.07 23.54
C ALA A 126 -8.52 -17.32 24.83
N GLU A 127 -7.48 -16.49 24.77
CA GLU A 127 -7.05 -15.65 25.88
C GLU A 127 -8.12 -14.61 26.25
N GLU A 128 -8.74 -13.97 25.26
CA GLU A 128 -9.84 -13.01 25.47
C GLU A 128 -11.04 -13.67 26.13
N PHE A 129 -11.38 -14.90 25.73
CA PHE A 129 -12.48 -15.65 26.34
C PHE A 129 -12.22 -15.97 27.82
N GLU A 130 -11.01 -16.44 28.13
CA GLU A 130 -10.64 -16.72 29.52
C GLU A 130 -10.57 -15.44 30.35
N GLN A 131 -10.07 -14.33 29.80
CA GLN A 131 -10.07 -13.03 30.46
C GLN A 131 -11.50 -12.58 30.78
N LYS A 132 -12.43 -12.64 29.80
CA LYS A 132 -13.84 -12.29 30.02
C LYS A 132 -14.51 -13.12 31.11
N LYS A 133 -14.14 -14.41 31.25
CA LYS A 133 -14.64 -15.25 32.34
C LYS A 133 -14.13 -14.79 33.70
N ILE A 134 -12.89 -14.33 33.79
CA ILE A 134 -12.31 -13.78 35.01
C ILE A 134 -13.02 -12.47 35.36
N ASP A 135 -13.10 -11.54 34.40
CA ASP A 135 -13.73 -10.23 34.58
C ASP A 135 -15.19 -10.37 35.05
N LEU A 136 -15.95 -11.31 34.47
CA LEU A 136 -17.33 -11.55 34.87
C LEU A 136 -17.44 -12.06 36.31
N LYS A 137 -16.53 -12.93 36.74
CA LYS A 137 -16.51 -13.43 38.13
C LYS A 137 -16.15 -12.32 39.10
N GLU A 138 -15.13 -11.52 38.78
CA GLU A 138 -14.72 -10.38 39.60
C GLU A 138 -15.84 -9.34 39.71
N HIS A 139 -16.52 -9.06 38.59
CA HIS A 139 -17.68 -8.17 38.58
C HIS A 139 -18.79 -8.68 39.51
N LEU A 140 -19.17 -9.96 39.42
CA LEU A 140 -20.19 -10.54 40.29
C LEU A 140 -19.80 -10.52 41.77
N ILE A 141 -18.52 -10.79 42.07
CA ILE A 141 -18.01 -10.70 43.45
C ILE A 141 -18.17 -9.27 43.97
N ASN A 142 -17.72 -8.27 43.20
CA ASN A 142 -17.83 -6.86 43.58
C ASN A 142 -19.29 -6.44 43.80
N GLU A 143 -20.22 -6.84 42.92
CA GLU A 143 -21.65 -6.56 43.09
C GLU A 143 -22.21 -7.16 44.39
N LEU A 144 -21.83 -8.40 44.73
CA LEU A 144 -22.27 -9.06 45.95
C LEU A 144 -21.66 -8.41 47.20
N GLU A 145 -20.40 -7.99 47.14
CA GLU A 145 -19.72 -7.28 48.23
C GLU A 145 -20.32 -5.90 48.48
N ASP A 146 -20.65 -5.15 47.41
CA ASP A 146 -21.32 -3.87 47.50
C ASP A 146 -22.74 -4.02 48.04
N ARG A 147 -23.48 -5.06 47.60
CA ARG A 147 -24.80 -5.35 48.14
C ARG A 147 -24.74 -5.71 49.62
N ARG A 148 -23.75 -6.51 50.05
CA ARG A 148 -23.52 -6.81 51.47
C ARG A 148 -23.26 -5.53 52.26
N ARG A 149 -22.36 -4.68 51.76
CA ARG A 149 -22.02 -3.39 52.39
C ARG A 149 -23.23 -2.46 52.50
N ASN A 150 -24.08 -2.42 51.47
CA ASN A 150 -25.30 -1.63 51.49
C ASN A 150 -26.29 -2.11 52.55
N ILE A 151 -26.50 -3.44 52.68
CA ILE A 151 -27.34 -4.02 53.73
C ILE A 151 -26.77 -3.72 55.12
N GLU A 152 -25.46 -3.84 55.31
CA GLU A 152 -24.79 -3.51 56.56
C GLU A 152 -24.96 -2.03 56.93
N ASN A 153 -24.82 -1.14 55.95
CA ASN A 153 -25.03 0.31 56.12
C ASN A 153 -26.50 0.64 56.44
N GLU A 154 -27.46 0.01 55.76
CA GLU A 154 -28.89 0.16 56.03
C GLU A 154 -29.25 -0.35 57.43
N GLY A 155 -28.71 -1.50 57.85
CA GLY A 155 -28.85 -2.05 59.19
C GLY A 155 -28.30 -1.10 60.27
N LEU A 156 -27.08 -0.61 60.08
CA LEU A 156 -26.49 0.39 60.98
C LEU A 156 -27.33 1.68 61.03
N SER A 157 -27.85 2.13 59.90
CA SER A 157 -28.73 3.31 59.85
C SER A 157 -30.05 3.07 60.58
N LEU A 158 -30.62 1.87 60.53
CA LEU A 158 -31.83 1.51 61.29
C LEU A 158 -31.56 1.45 62.80
N ASP A 159 -30.43 0.86 63.20
CA ASP A 159 -30.03 0.78 64.61
C ASP A 159 -29.77 2.17 65.21
N LEU A 160 -29.10 3.06 64.47
CA LEU A 160 -28.82 4.44 64.89
C LEU A 160 -30.08 5.32 64.93
N ASN A 161 -31.03 5.10 64.02
CA ASN A 161 -32.28 5.87 63.97
C ASN A 161 -33.32 5.39 65.00
N GLY A 162 -32.97 4.38 65.81
CA GLY A 162 -33.86 3.73 66.76
C GLY A 162 -34.87 2.85 66.02
N GLY A 163 -34.80 1.53 66.21
CA GLY A 163 -35.60 0.49 65.55
C GLY A 163 -37.13 0.54 65.78
N ASP A 164 -37.67 1.74 65.99
CA ASP A 164 -39.06 2.02 66.29
C ASP A 164 -39.70 2.79 65.12
N PHE A 165 -39.66 2.20 63.92
CA PHE A 165 -40.41 2.72 62.77
C PHE A 165 -41.93 2.57 62.95
N PHE A 166 -42.38 1.78 63.94
CA PHE A 166 -43.79 1.63 64.29
C PHE A 166 -44.28 2.70 65.26
N GLU A 167 -43.41 3.40 65.98
CA GLU A 167 -43.80 4.54 66.81
C GLU A 167 -43.83 5.82 65.97
N VAL A 168 -44.83 5.91 65.08
CA VAL A 168 -45.20 7.17 64.43
C VAL A 168 -45.68 8.12 65.52
N LYS A 169 -44.76 8.89 66.12
CA LYS A 169 -45.15 9.95 67.05
C LYS A 169 -46.05 10.91 66.29
N PRO A 170 -47.31 11.12 66.73
CA PRO A 170 -48.24 11.95 65.99
C PRO A 170 -47.64 13.36 65.86
N VAL A 171 -47.65 13.89 64.64
CA VAL A 171 -47.12 15.21 64.31
C VAL A 171 -47.78 16.23 65.22
N ASN A 172 -46.99 16.79 66.14
CA ASN A 172 -47.45 17.79 67.09
C ASN A 172 -47.77 19.09 66.33
N THR A 173 -49.03 19.28 65.94
CA THR A 173 -49.49 20.52 65.34
C THR A 173 -49.76 21.55 66.43
N ARG A 174 -48.93 22.59 66.50
CA ARG A 174 -49.17 23.75 67.39
C ARG A 174 -50.46 24.44 66.95
N LYS A 175 -51.51 24.40 67.78
CA LYS A 175 -52.76 25.13 67.52
C LYS A 175 -52.54 26.63 67.72
N LEU A 176 -52.80 27.43 66.69
CA LEU A 176 -52.84 28.89 66.80
C LEU A 176 -54.05 29.28 67.67
N ARG A 177 -53.84 30.14 68.67
CA ARG A 177 -54.95 30.67 69.50
C ARG A 177 -55.80 31.61 68.66
N ARG A 178 -57.13 31.40 68.66
CA ARG A 178 -58.06 32.25 67.90
C ARG A 178 -58.28 33.59 68.60
N ARG A 179 -58.65 34.62 67.83
CA ARG A 179 -59.04 35.93 68.35
C ARG A 179 -60.49 35.88 68.86
N PRO A 180 -60.84 36.59 69.95
CA PRO A 180 -62.16 36.46 70.60
C PRO A 180 -63.40 36.72 69.71
N ASN A 181 -63.25 37.50 68.64
CA ASN A 181 -64.35 37.89 67.76
C ASN A 181 -64.40 37.13 66.43
N GLU A 182 -63.68 36.02 66.28
CA GLU A 182 -63.67 35.27 65.02
C GLU A 182 -64.78 34.22 65.00
N PRO A 183 -65.78 34.31 64.09
CA PRO A 183 -66.88 33.36 64.03
C PRO A 183 -66.38 31.94 63.75
N LEU A 184 -67.14 30.95 64.24
CA LEU A 184 -66.81 29.53 64.06
C LEU A 184 -66.83 29.19 62.56
N PRO A 185 -65.82 28.48 62.03
CA PRO A 185 -65.84 28.03 60.66
C PRO A 185 -67.04 27.09 60.47
N MET A 186 -67.94 27.49 59.57
CA MET A 186 -69.11 26.70 59.19
C MET A 186 -68.64 25.39 58.53
N PRO A 187 -69.23 24.24 58.87
CA PRO A 187 -68.89 22.97 58.23
C PRO A 187 -69.23 23.04 56.73
N GLU A 188 -68.19 23.12 55.89
CA GLU A 188 -68.32 23.00 54.44
C GLU A 188 -68.85 21.60 54.09
N LYS A 189 -70.10 21.55 53.62
CA LYS A 189 -70.65 20.35 52.97
C LYS A 189 -69.86 20.12 51.68
N ARG A 190 -68.90 19.19 51.76
CA ARG A 190 -68.08 18.65 50.65
C ARG A 190 -68.91 18.55 49.35
N ARG A 191 -68.70 19.47 48.42
CA ARG A 191 -69.13 19.26 47.03
C ARG A 191 -68.16 18.23 46.44
N LYS A 192 -68.70 17.06 46.10
CA LYS A 192 -67.96 15.96 45.46
C LYS A 192 -67.34 16.47 44.16
N ALA A 193 -66.06 16.19 43.93
CA ALA A 193 -65.41 16.44 42.65
C ALA A 193 -66.02 15.52 41.58
N SER A 194 -66.30 16.08 40.40
CA SER A 194 -66.75 15.33 39.22
C SER A 194 -65.58 14.52 38.66
N PRO A 195 -65.76 13.23 38.31
CA PRO A 195 -64.70 12.45 37.69
C PRO A 195 -64.42 12.97 36.27
N TYR A 196 -63.16 13.31 36.01
CA TYR A 196 -62.67 13.63 34.66
C TYR A 196 -62.51 12.33 33.88
N ILE A 197 -63.05 12.31 32.67
CA ILE A 197 -63.02 11.19 31.73
C ILE A 197 -61.59 11.04 31.19
N LEU A 198 -61.01 9.84 31.31
CA LEU A 198 -59.77 9.47 30.63
C LEU A 198 -60.13 9.12 29.18
N GLU A 199 -59.81 10.03 28.26
CA GLU A 199 -59.84 9.79 26.82
C GLU A 199 -58.56 8.99 26.47
N ASN A 200 -58.77 7.77 25.99
CA ASN A 200 -57.70 6.90 25.51
C ASN A 200 -57.09 7.51 24.24
N HIS A 201 -55.80 7.82 24.25
CA HIS A 201 -55.04 8.04 23.02
C HIS A 201 -54.36 6.74 22.61
N GLU A 202 -54.58 6.44 21.33
CA GLU A 202 -54.17 5.26 20.57
C GLU A 202 -52.66 5.16 20.29
N ASN A 203 -52.31 3.95 19.83
CA ASN A 203 -51.24 3.53 18.91
C ASN A 203 -49.86 3.22 19.48
#